data_AF-A0A6A6C937-F1
#
_entry.id   AF-A0A6A6C937-F1
#
_cell.length_a   1.000
_cell.length_b   1.000
_cell.length_c   1.000
_cell.angle_alpha   90.00
_cell.angle_beta   90.00
_cell.angle_gamma   90.00
#
_symmetry.space_group_name_H-M   'P 1'
#
loop_
_entity.id
_entity.type
_entity.pdbx_description
1 polymer ?
#
loop_
_entity_poly.entity_id
_entity_poly.type
_entity_poly.pdbx_seq_one_letter_code
_entity_poly.pdbx_strand_id
1 'polypeptide(L)'
;MSTSPRQLLLLADHLKLSLLERQRAISLNLEPNKQDSHISRSLSNLHEGIEQLEAQQADLGEAEDDNSDLAKLRKQYQELYSQFHGAAPTSPDVQTPNDPTLADDFAAAQSRPARQQAARNKSVRFRDNPDDNDPEAQANRAALFAEQERYRDEPGAPDQTNLDNQQIHTYHKQVLRDQDEQLDTLSQSIGRQRMLGIQMGSELDEQNELLDDVEHGVDRHSNTLTGAQKRLGHIARKSRENWNWITITILIIVLVLLIIILK
;
A
#
# COMPACT_ATOMS: atom_id res chain seq x y z
N MET A 1 3.38 2.44 26.80
CA MET A 1 2.92 1.23 26.09
C MET A 1 4.07 0.27 26.12
N SER A 2 3.90 -0.97 26.57
CA SER A 2 5.00 -1.95 26.59
C SER A 2 5.40 -2.30 25.16
N THR A 3 6.56 -1.85 24.71
CA THR A 3 7.17 -2.27 23.44
C THR A 3 7.52 -3.75 23.55
N SER A 4 7.08 -4.55 22.59
CA SER A 4 7.39 -5.99 22.59
C SER A 4 8.42 -6.31 21.52
N PRO A 5 9.35 -7.26 21.75
CA PRO A 5 10.41 -7.60 20.79
C PRO A 5 9.87 -8.02 19.42
N ARG A 6 8.77 -8.81 19.41
CA ARG A 6 8.12 -9.24 18.16
C ARG A 6 7.55 -8.09 17.35
N GLN A 7 7.00 -7.06 17.99
CA GLN A 7 6.48 -5.89 17.28
C GLN A 7 7.61 -5.13 16.58
N LEU A 8 8.79 -5.02 17.21
CA LEU A 8 9.94 -4.37 16.60
C LEU A 8 10.52 -5.20 15.44
N LEU A 9 10.51 -6.54 15.52
CA LEU A 9 10.94 -7.40 14.41
C LEU A 9 10.03 -7.26 13.18
N LEU A 10 8.71 -7.17 13.39
CA LEU A 10 7.76 -6.91 12.31
C LEU A 10 7.95 -5.51 11.72
N LEU A 11 8.19 -4.50 12.56
CA LEU A 11 8.50 -3.15 12.11
C LEU A 11 9.81 -3.12 11.30
N ALA A 12 10.82 -3.87 11.72
CA ALA A 12 12.06 -4.05 10.98
C ALA A 12 11.83 -4.72 9.62
N ASP A 13 10.95 -5.72 9.52
CA ASP A 13 10.59 -6.33 8.23
C ASP A 13 9.86 -5.36 7.31
N HIS A 14 8.95 -4.55 7.84
CA HIS A 14 8.30 -3.48 7.06
C HIS A 14 9.31 -2.42 6.56
N LEU A 15 10.29 -2.07 7.38
CA LEU A 15 11.40 -1.19 7.00
C LEU A 15 12.26 -1.80 5.89
N LYS A 16 12.56 -3.10 5.95
CA LYS A 16 13.28 -3.81 4.88
C LYS A 16 12.49 -3.76 3.57
N LEU A 17 11.19 -4.03 3.62
CA LEU A 17 10.32 -4.02 2.45
C LEU A 17 10.26 -2.61 1.81
N SER A 18 10.05 -1.57 2.61
CA SER A 18 10.01 -0.18 2.12
C SER A 18 11.35 0.27 1.52
N LEU A 19 12.48 -0.18 2.06
CA LEU A 19 13.79 0.06 1.46
C LEU A 19 13.97 -0.67 0.12
N LEU A 20 13.50 -1.91 -0.02
CA LEU A 20 13.54 -2.64 -1.30
C LEU A 20 12.67 -1.96 -2.35
N GLU A 21 11.47 -1.49 -1.96
CA GLU A 21 10.60 -0.74 -2.85
C GLU A 21 11.19 0.60 -3.28
N ARG A 22 11.82 1.33 -2.36
CA ARG A 22 12.57 2.55 -2.67
C ARG A 22 13.67 2.28 -3.69
N GLN A 23 14.45 1.22 -3.49
CA GLN A 23 15.51 0.82 -4.44
C GLN A 23 14.94 0.45 -5.80
N ARG A 24 13.77 -0.20 -5.83
CA ARG A 24 13.03 -0.47 -7.06
C ARG A 24 12.58 0.82 -7.73
N ALA A 25 12.01 1.77 -6.99
CA ALA A 25 11.59 3.08 -7.50
C ALA A 25 12.78 3.86 -8.10
N ILE A 26 13.91 3.90 -7.40
CA ILE A 26 15.17 4.49 -7.90
C ILE A 26 15.61 3.79 -9.19
N SER A 27 15.56 2.45 -9.24
CA SER A 27 15.95 1.70 -10.44
C SER A 27 15.03 1.95 -11.65
N LEU A 28 13.77 2.31 -11.38
CA LEU A 28 12.77 2.66 -12.40
C LEU A 28 12.75 4.16 -12.70
N ASN A 29 13.64 4.94 -12.08
CA ASN A 29 13.73 6.40 -12.21
C ASN A 29 12.41 7.12 -11.79
N LEU A 30 11.68 6.54 -10.82
CA LEU A 30 10.56 7.21 -10.14
C LEU A 30 11.09 8.04 -8.98
N GLU A 31 10.38 9.11 -8.64
CA GLU A 31 10.75 10.05 -7.59
C GLU A 31 10.60 9.38 -6.19
N PRO A 32 11.71 9.15 -5.45
CA PRO A 32 11.69 8.38 -4.20
C PRO A 32 11.22 9.19 -2.98
N ASN A 33 11.06 10.51 -3.12
CA ASN A 33 10.93 11.46 -2.00
C ASN A 33 9.71 11.21 -1.10
N LYS A 34 8.65 10.57 -1.64
CA LYS A 34 7.46 10.23 -0.85
C LYS A 34 7.70 9.11 0.17
N GLN A 35 8.58 8.14 -0.13
CA GLN A 35 8.85 7.02 0.78
C GLN A 35 9.88 7.40 1.86
N ASP A 36 10.70 8.42 1.61
CA ASP A 36 11.81 8.79 2.49
C ASP A 36 11.35 9.37 3.85
N SER A 37 10.25 10.11 3.87
CA SER A 37 9.64 10.62 5.13
C SER A 37 9.16 9.46 6.02
N HIS A 38 8.47 8.47 5.44
CA HIS A 38 7.96 7.30 6.17
C HIS A 38 9.08 6.41 6.69
N ILE A 39 10.10 6.17 5.87
CA ILE A 39 11.28 5.38 6.25
C ILE A 39 12.03 6.08 7.41
N SER A 40 12.20 7.40 7.37
CA SER A 40 12.85 8.14 8.45
C SER A 40 12.07 8.09 9.77
N ARG A 41 10.74 8.25 9.74
CA ARG A 41 9.88 8.17 10.94
C ARG A 41 9.87 6.76 11.53
N SER A 42 9.79 5.74 10.68
CA SER A 42 9.81 4.34 11.13
C SER A 42 11.19 3.91 11.65
N LEU A 43 12.30 4.43 11.11
CA LEU A 43 13.63 4.26 11.70
C LEU A 43 13.72 4.88 13.09
N SER A 44 13.21 6.11 13.29
CA SER A 44 13.17 6.74 14.61
C SER A 44 12.34 5.94 15.61
N ASN A 45 11.18 5.44 15.19
CA ASN A 45 10.32 4.59 16.02
C ASN A 45 10.99 3.25 16.38
N LEU A 46 11.71 2.64 15.43
CA LEU A 46 12.49 1.41 15.70
C LEU A 46 13.59 1.69 16.72
N HIS A 47 14.30 2.81 16.57
CA HIS A 47 15.37 3.22 17.47
C HIS A 47 14.86 3.44 18.89
N GLU A 48 13.80 4.23 19.05
CA GLU A 48 13.17 4.50 20.35
C GLU A 48 12.63 3.21 20.99
N GLY A 49 12.06 2.31 20.19
CA GLY A 49 11.58 1.01 20.66
C GLY A 49 12.70 0.10 21.18
N ILE A 50 13.87 0.10 20.51
CA ILE A 50 15.06 -0.64 20.95
C ILE A 50 15.61 -0.05 22.25
N GLU A 51 15.70 1.28 22.35
CA GLU A 51 16.18 1.97 23.55
C GLU A 51 15.29 1.67 24.77
N GLN A 52 13.96 1.65 24.58
CA GLN A 52 13.02 1.29 25.65
C GLN A 52 13.18 -0.17 26.12
N LEU A 53 13.41 -1.10 25.19
CA LEU A 53 13.68 -2.50 25.55
C LEU A 53 15.02 -2.67 26.25
N GLU A 54 16.05 -1.92 25.82
CA GLU A 54 17.37 -1.93 26.45
C GLU A 54 17.29 -1.42 27.89
N ALA A 55 16.56 -0.32 28.12
CA ALA A 55 16.31 0.21 29.47
C ALA A 55 15.55 -0.79 30.35
N GLN A 56 14.59 -1.53 29.77
CA GLN A 56 13.82 -2.53 30.49
C GLN A 56 14.66 -3.77 30.85
N GLN A 57 15.55 -4.20 29.96
CA GLN A 57 16.46 -5.32 30.19
C GLN A 57 17.56 -4.96 31.21
N ALA A 58 18.04 -3.71 31.19
CA ALA A 58 19.00 -3.21 32.17
C ALA A 58 18.43 -3.17 33.60
N ASP A 59 17.15 -2.81 33.77
CA ASP A 59 16.46 -2.79 35.08
C ASP A 59 16.28 -4.21 35.66
N LEU A 60 16.19 -5.23 34.80
CA LEU A 60 16.08 -6.64 35.19
C LEU A 60 17.42 -7.29 35.55
N GLY A 61 18.55 -6.60 35.32
CA GLY A 61 19.88 -7.07 35.70
C GLY A 61 20.36 -8.33 34.97
N GLU A 62 19.74 -8.69 33.85
CA GLU A 62 20.16 -9.82 33.03
C GLU A 62 21.39 -9.43 32.18
N ALA A 63 22.43 -10.26 32.22
CA ALA A 63 23.60 -10.07 31.38
C ALA A 63 23.18 -10.13 29.89
N GLU A 64 23.61 -9.15 29.12
CA GLU A 64 23.32 -9.03 27.69
C GLU A 64 23.91 -10.26 26.96
N ASP A 65 23.04 -11.18 26.53
CA ASP A 65 23.46 -12.30 25.70
C ASP A 65 23.63 -11.80 24.26
N ASP A 66 24.80 -12.02 23.65
CA ASP A 66 25.11 -11.57 22.27
C ASP A 66 24.15 -12.16 21.22
N ASN A 67 23.43 -13.23 21.56
CA ASN A 67 22.44 -13.87 20.70
C ASN A 67 20.99 -13.50 21.05
N SER A 68 20.80 -12.54 21.96
CA SER A 68 19.48 -12.00 22.31
C SER A 68 18.82 -11.34 21.10
N ASP A 69 17.49 -11.35 21.09
CA ASP A 69 16.72 -10.71 20.03
C ASP A 69 16.98 -9.19 19.98
N LEU A 70 17.36 -8.59 21.11
CA LEU A 70 17.76 -7.19 21.21
C LEU A 70 19.08 -6.90 20.47
N ALA A 71 20.10 -7.74 20.66
CA ALA A 71 21.37 -7.62 19.94
C ALA A 71 21.17 -7.74 18.41
N LYS A 72 20.30 -8.66 17.97
CA LYS A 72 19.90 -8.82 16.56
C LYS A 72 19.19 -7.56 16.04
N LEU A 73 18.21 -7.05 16.79
CA LEU A 73 17.47 -5.82 16.45
C LEU A 73 18.41 -4.62 16.32
N ARG A 74 19.39 -4.47 17.21
CA ARG A 74 20.39 -3.39 17.14
C ARG A 74 21.24 -3.47 15.87
N LYS A 75 21.72 -4.68 15.55
CA LYS A 75 22.49 -4.92 14.32
C LYS A 75 21.65 -4.60 13.09
N GLN A 76 20.40 -5.06 13.05
CA GLN A 76 19.46 -4.79 11.96
C GLN A 76 19.17 -3.29 11.81
N TYR A 77 18.96 -2.57 12.91
CA TYR A 77 18.77 -1.12 12.87
C TYR A 77 19.98 -0.39 12.25
N GLN A 78 21.21 -0.73 12.67
CA GLN A 78 22.42 -0.14 12.12
C GLN A 78 22.56 -0.39 10.60
N GLU A 79 22.24 -1.61 10.17
CA GLU A 79 22.22 -2.01 8.77
C GLU A 79 21.22 -1.17 7.96
N LEU A 80 19.96 -1.13 8.40
CA LEU A 80 18.86 -0.39 7.76
C LEU A 80 19.15 1.11 7.71
N TYR A 81 19.69 1.67 8.80
CA TYR A 81 20.07 3.07 8.88
C TYR A 81 21.16 3.41 7.86
N SER A 82 22.21 2.57 7.76
CA SER A 82 23.31 2.78 6.82
C SER A 82 22.87 2.69 5.36
N GLN A 83 21.93 1.79 5.07
CA GLN A 83 21.37 1.59 3.73
C GLN A 83 20.45 2.73 3.32
N PHE A 84 19.63 3.24 4.24
CA PHE A 84 18.77 4.40 3.97
C PHE A 84 19.57 5.65 3.58
N HIS A 85 20.63 5.94 4.34
CA HIS A 85 21.52 7.08 4.11
C HIS A 85 22.56 6.87 2.98
N GLY A 86 22.53 5.71 2.31
CA GLY A 86 23.36 5.43 1.14
C GLY A 86 24.84 5.15 1.45
N ALA A 87 25.18 4.85 2.71
CA ALA A 87 26.55 4.59 3.12
C ALA A 87 27.01 3.14 2.86
N ALA A 88 26.07 2.21 2.65
CA ALA A 88 26.35 0.77 2.50
C ALA A 88 25.64 0.14 1.29
N PRO A 89 26.25 -0.85 0.60
CA PRO A 89 25.57 -1.66 -0.42
C PRO A 89 24.41 -2.48 0.18
N THR A 90 23.48 -2.92 -0.66
CA THR A 90 22.38 -3.83 -0.25
C THR A 90 22.93 -5.11 0.36
N SER A 91 22.80 -5.25 1.67
CA SER A 91 23.16 -6.47 2.36
C SER A 91 22.13 -7.58 2.15
N PRO A 92 22.55 -8.86 2.13
CA PRO A 92 21.65 -10.00 1.96
C PRO A 92 20.61 -10.13 3.10
N ASP A 93 20.93 -9.65 4.31
CA ASP A 93 20.01 -9.69 5.46
C ASP A 93 18.75 -8.83 5.28
N VAL A 94 18.79 -7.83 4.39
CA VAL A 94 17.65 -6.97 4.05
C VAL A 94 16.73 -7.65 3.03
N GLN A 95 17.25 -8.63 2.29
CA GLN A 95 16.51 -9.38 1.29
C GLN A 95 15.69 -10.52 1.91
N THR A 96 15.99 -10.89 3.15
CA THR A 96 15.30 -11.96 3.87
C THR A 96 14.44 -11.40 5.00
N PRO A 97 13.15 -11.76 5.05
CA PRO A 97 12.29 -11.37 6.16
C PRO A 97 12.67 -12.12 7.44
N ASN A 98 12.45 -11.49 8.59
CA ASN A 98 12.53 -12.12 9.89
C ASN A 98 11.33 -13.08 10.10
N ASP A 99 10.16 -12.72 9.56
CA ASP A 99 8.97 -13.58 9.50
C ASP A 99 8.85 -14.32 8.15
N PRO A 100 8.86 -15.67 8.11
CA PRO A 100 8.76 -16.42 6.86
C PRO A 100 7.44 -16.21 6.11
N THR A 101 6.38 -15.74 6.76
CA THR A 101 5.09 -15.48 6.10
C THR A 101 5.16 -14.31 5.10
N LEU A 102 6.16 -13.44 5.24
CA LEU A 102 6.36 -12.27 4.36
C LEU A 102 7.26 -12.60 3.15
N ALA A 103 7.70 -13.85 2.97
CA ALA A 103 8.64 -14.22 1.92
C ALA A 103 8.16 -13.87 0.50
N ASP A 104 6.86 -14.03 0.22
CA ASP A 104 6.27 -13.72 -1.08
C ASP A 104 6.32 -12.22 -1.40
N ASP A 105 6.07 -11.36 -0.40
CA ASP A 105 6.12 -9.90 -0.56
C ASP A 105 7.54 -9.42 -0.84
N PHE A 106 8.53 -9.99 -0.14
CA PHE A 106 9.95 -9.71 -0.37
C PHE A 106 10.40 -10.18 -1.75
N ALA A 107 9.95 -11.37 -2.19
CA ALA A 107 10.22 -11.86 -3.55
C ALA A 107 9.60 -10.94 -4.62
N ALA A 108 8.37 -10.45 -4.39
CA ALA A 108 7.70 -9.52 -5.29
C ALA A 108 8.42 -8.16 -5.35
N ALA A 109 8.90 -7.64 -4.22
CA ALA A 109 9.67 -6.39 -4.16
C ALA A 109 11.02 -6.49 -4.88
N GLN A 110 11.68 -7.65 -4.80
CA GLN A 110 12.94 -7.93 -5.50
C GLN A 110 12.75 -8.22 -7.00
N SER A 111 11.55 -8.63 -7.40
CA SER A 111 11.25 -8.89 -8.82
C SER A 111 11.24 -7.60 -9.63
N ARG A 112 12.20 -7.47 -10.57
CA ARG A 112 12.14 -6.42 -11.59
C ARG A 112 10.97 -6.71 -12.51
N PRO A 113 10.08 -5.73 -12.80
CA PRO A 113 9.11 -5.93 -13.86
C PRO A 113 9.91 -6.05 -15.15
N ALA A 114 9.95 -7.25 -15.73
CA ALA A 114 10.48 -7.45 -17.06
C ALA A 114 9.73 -6.48 -17.98
N ARG A 115 10.47 -5.71 -18.77
CA ARG A 115 9.94 -4.71 -19.72
C ARG A 115 9.12 -5.34 -20.88
N GLN A 116 8.61 -6.56 -20.69
CA GLN A 116 7.83 -7.30 -21.65
C GLN A 116 6.40 -7.43 -21.14
N GLN A 117 5.48 -6.93 -21.98
CA GLN A 117 4.02 -6.98 -21.86
C GLN A 117 3.37 -5.82 -21.09
N ALA A 118 3.72 -4.61 -21.51
CA ALA A 118 2.69 -3.61 -21.77
C ALA A 118 1.64 -4.21 -22.75
N ALA A 119 0.52 -4.74 -22.21
CA ALA A 119 -0.79 -4.88 -22.88
C ALA A 119 -1.74 -5.81 -22.09
N ARG A 120 -1.77 -5.72 -20.76
CA ARG A 120 -2.94 -6.19 -20.00
C ARG A 120 -3.47 -5.02 -19.22
N ASN A 121 -4.05 -4.08 -19.95
CA ASN A 121 -5.04 -3.15 -19.43
C ASN A 121 -6.11 -4.01 -18.74
N LYS A 122 -5.95 -4.23 -17.43
CA LYS A 122 -7.00 -4.67 -16.52
C LYS A 122 -7.99 -3.50 -16.42
N SER A 123 -8.70 -3.23 -17.51
CA SER A 123 -9.94 -2.49 -17.42
C SER A 123 -10.88 -3.37 -16.61
N VAL A 124 -11.13 -2.99 -15.36
CA VAL A 124 -12.26 -3.51 -14.60
C VAL A 124 -13.51 -3.01 -15.33
N ARG A 125 -13.98 -3.80 -16.29
CA ARG A 125 -15.25 -3.58 -16.94
C ARG A 125 -16.30 -4.11 -15.96
N PHE A 126 -16.91 -3.20 -15.21
CA PHE A 126 -18.20 -3.46 -14.59
C PHE A 126 -19.17 -3.79 -15.73
N ARG A 127 -19.40 -5.08 -16.01
CA ARG A 127 -20.49 -5.52 -16.87
C ARG A 127 -21.74 -5.47 -16.03
N ASP A 128 -22.61 -4.53 -16.34
CA ASP A 128 -23.92 -4.34 -15.69
C ASP A 128 -24.96 -5.41 -16.10
N ASN A 129 -24.54 -6.39 -16.90
CA ASN A 129 -25.38 -7.50 -17.33
C ASN A 129 -24.55 -8.80 -17.24
N PRO A 130 -24.65 -9.58 -16.16
CA PRO A 130 -24.11 -10.93 -16.13
C PRO A 130 -24.91 -11.76 -17.13
N ASP A 131 -24.24 -12.38 -18.09
CA ASP A 131 -24.88 -13.37 -18.95
C ASP A 131 -25.13 -14.62 -18.10
N ASP A 132 -26.37 -14.77 -17.60
CA ASP A 132 -26.79 -15.87 -16.70
C ASP A 132 -26.73 -17.27 -17.35
N ASN A 133 -26.30 -17.36 -18.62
CA ASN A 133 -26.24 -18.59 -19.40
C ASN A 133 -24.83 -19.18 -19.56
N ASP A 134 -23.82 -18.69 -18.83
CA ASP A 134 -22.50 -19.30 -18.82
C ASP A 134 -22.45 -20.46 -17.79
N PRO A 135 -22.43 -21.73 -18.24
CA PRO A 135 -22.45 -22.88 -17.34
C PRO A 135 -21.22 -22.95 -16.44
N GLU A 136 -20.08 -22.39 -16.86
CA GLU A 136 -18.87 -22.36 -16.03
C GLU A 136 -19.00 -21.34 -14.89
N ALA A 137 -19.59 -20.17 -15.16
CA ALA A 137 -19.85 -19.16 -14.14
C ALA A 137 -20.85 -19.68 -13.08
N GLN A 138 -21.85 -20.45 -13.52
CA GLN A 138 -22.87 -21.00 -12.64
C GLN A 138 -22.32 -22.17 -11.79
N ALA A 139 -21.46 -23.01 -12.36
CA ALA A 139 -20.75 -24.06 -11.61
C ALA A 139 -19.78 -23.48 -10.57
N ASN A 140 -19.03 -22.43 -10.93
CA ASN A 140 -18.13 -21.74 -10.00
C ASN A 140 -18.90 -21.06 -8.86
N ARG A 141 -20.04 -20.44 -9.18
CA ARG A 141 -20.94 -19.86 -8.17
C ARG A 141 -21.53 -20.93 -7.27
N ALA A 142 -21.97 -22.06 -7.83
CA ALA A 142 -22.49 -23.19 -7.05
C ALA A 142 -21.43 -23.81 -6.14
N ALA A 143 -20.18 -23.96 -6.59
CA ALA A 143 -19.09 -24.46 -5.77
C ALA A 143 -18.75 -23.51 -4.59
N LEU A 144 -18.79 -22.20 -4.83
CA LEU A 144 -18.62 -21.18 -3.79
C LEU A 144 -19.70 -21.23 -2.69
N PHE A 145 -20.93 -21.61 -3.05
CA PHE A 145 -22.05 -21.73 -2.09
C PHE A 145 -22.28 -23.15 -1.58
N ALA A 146 -21.67 -24.17 -2.18
CA ALA A 146 -21.82 -25.57 -1.78
C ALA A 146 -21.02 -25.90 -0.50
N GLU A 147 -19.89 -25.22 -0.27
CA GLU A 147 -19.07 -25.40 0.94
C GLU A 147 -19.62 -24.65 2.17
N GLN A 148 -20.69 -23.87 1.99
CA GLN A 148 -21.29 -23.09 3.07
C GLN A 148 -22.29 -23.94 3.85
N GLU A 149 -21.77 -24.92 4.60
CA GLU A 149 -22.38 -25.33 5.87
C GLU A 149 -22.76 -24.02 6.59
N ARG A 150 -24.07 -23.74 6.65
CA ARG A 150 -24.57 -22.48 7.18
C ARG A 150 -24.02 -22.30 8.59
N TYR A 151 -23.20 -21.28 8.78
CA TYR A 151 -22.80 -20.80 10.09
C TYR A 151 -24.06 -20.69 10.95
N ARG A 152 -24.17 -21.55 11.95
CA ARG A 152 -25.29 -21.62 12.89
C ARG A 152 -24.71 -21.22 14.24
N ASP A 153 -25.26 -20.15 14.83
CA ASP A 153 -24.76 -19.61 16.10
C ASP A 153 -24.88 -20.60 17.27
N GLU A 154 -25.69 -21.65 17.14
CA GLU A 154 -25.76 -22.76 18.08
C GLU A 154 -25.35 -24.09 17.42
N PRO A 155 -24.17 -24.64 17.75
CA PRO A 155 -23.87 -26.04 17.44
C PRO A 155 -24.91 -26.92 18.15
N GLY A 156 -25.55 -27.81 17.41
CA GLY A 156 -26.54 -28.73 17.99
C GLY A 156 -25.93 -29.49 19.16
N ALA A 157 -26.60 -29.47 20.31
CA ALA A 157 -26.11 -30.18 21.49
C ALA A 157 -25.90 -31.66 21.14
N PRO A 158 -24.72 -32.23 21.47
CA PRO A 158 -24.42 -33.62 21.16
C PRO A 158 -25.44 -34.53 21.88
N ASP A 159 -25.89 -35.56 21.19
CA ASP A 159 -26.85 -36.53 21.73
C ASP A 159 -26.19 -37.34 22.87
N GLN A 160 -26.48 -36.94 24.11
CA GLN A 160 -25.88 -37.48 25.33
C GLN A 160 -26.67 -38.67 25.91
N THR A 161 -27.71 -39.14 25.22
CA THR A 161 -28.67 -40.12 25.75
C THR A 161 -28.09 -41.49 26.07
N ASN A 162 -26.91 -41.83 25.55
CA ASN A 162 -26.29 -43.17 25.71
C ASN A 162 -24.86 -43.16 26.30
N LEU A 163 -24.41 -42.05 26.92
CA LEU A 163 -23.05 -41.92 27.45
C LEU A 163 -23.00 -42.06 28.98
N ASP A 164 -21.98 -42.76 29.51
CA ASP A 164 -21.72 -42.82 30.95
C ASP A 164 -21.16 -41.48 31.48
N ASN A 165 -21.37 -41.16 32.76
CA ASN A 165 -20.94 -39.88 33.36
C ASN A 165 -19.43 -39.61 33.19
N GLN A 166 -18.60 -40.67 33.23
CA GLN A 166 -17.16 -40.52 32.99
C GLN A 166 -16.83 -40.18 31.52
N GLN A 167 -17.61 -40.71 30.58
CA GLN A 167 -17.47 -40.43 29.15
C GLN A 167 -17.92 -39.01 28.83
N ILE A 168 -19.03 -38.56 29.42
CA ILE A 168 -19.53 -37.18 29.31
C ILE A 168 -18.47 -36.18 29.81
N HIS A 169 -17.88 -36.43 30.98
CA HIS A 169 -16.84 -35.56 31.53
C HIS A 169 -15.57 -35.52 30.66
N THR A 170 -15.17 -36.65 30.09
CA THR A 170 -14.01 -36.72 29.17
C THR A 170 -14.28 -35.94 27.89
N TYR A 171 -15.48 -36.08 27.33
CA TYR A 171 -15.93 -35.34 26.17
C TYR A 171 -15.94 -33.82 26.42
N HIS A 172 -16.53 -33.36 27.53
CA HIS A 172 -16.52 -31.93 27.88
C HIS A 172 -15.12 -31.35 28.07
N LYS A 173 -14.19 -32.12 28.63
CA LYS A 173 -12.78 -31.69 28.74
C LYS A 173 -12.11 -31.52 27.39
N GLN A 174 -12.42 -32.40 26.43
CA GLN A 174 -11.90 -32.30 25.07
C GLN A 174 -12.51 -31.09 24.36
N VAL A 175 -13.82 -30.88 24.47
CA VAL A 175 -14.52 -29.72 23.90
C VAL A 175 -14.01 -28.39 24.47
N LEU A 176 -13.72 -28.33 25.78
CA LEU A 176 -13.13 -27.13 26.40
C LEU A 176 -11.71 -26.86 25.87
N ARG A 177 -10.91 -27.92 25.68
CA ARG A 177 -9.56 -27.78 25.14
C ARG A 177 -9.57 -27.31 23.68
N ASP A 178 -10.47 -27.84 22.85
CA ASP A 178 -10.64 -27.40 21.47
C ASP A 178 -11.10 -25.94 21.39
N GLN A 179 -11.96 -25.49 22.31
CA GLN A 179 -12.38 -24.10 22.40
C GLN A 179 -11.24 -23.16 22.79
N ASP A 180 -10.40 -23.55 23.77
CA ASP A 180 -9.22 -22.74 24.14
C ASP A 180 -8.26 -22.58 22.96
N GLU A 181 -8.04 -23.64 22.17
CA GLU A 181 -7.20 -23.57 20.96
C GLU A 181 -7.79 -22.64 19.87
N GLN A 182 -9.12 -22.63 19.73
CA GLN A 182 -9.82 -21.69 18.84
C GLN A 182 -9.71 -20.24 19.35
N LEU A 183 -9.81 -20.02 20.67
CA LEU A 183 -9.66 -18.69 21.27
C LEU A 183 -8.23 -18.15 21.11
N ASP A 184 -7.21 -19.00 21.20
CA ASP A 184 -5.83 -18.62 20.94
C ASP A 184 -5.64 -18.19 19.48
N THR A 185 -6.21 -18.94 18.55
CA THR A 185 -6.21 -18.59 17.11
C THR A 185 -6.93 -17.26 16.85
N LEU A 186 -8.08 -17.06 17.51
CA LEU A 186 -8.85 -15.82 17.44
C LEU A 186 -8.05 -14.63 18.02
N SER A 187 -7.38 -14.82 19.16
CA SER A 187 -6.52 -13.83 19.80
C SER A 187 -5.38 -13.39 18.88
N GLN A 188 -4.72 -14.34 18.21
CA GLN A 188 -3.71 -14.03 17.20
C GLN A 188 -4.29 -13.24 16.02
N SER A 189 -5.50 -13.61 15.56
CA SER A 189 -6.19 -12.87 14.49
C SER A 189 -6.55 -11.44 14.89
N ILE A 190 -7.07 -11.25 16.11
CA ILE A 190 -7.37 -9.93 16.66
C ILE A 190 -6.09 -9.10 16.80
N GLY A 191 -4.97 -9.71 17.20
CA GLY A 191 -3.66 -9.07 17.24
C GLY A 191 -3.22 -8.54 15.88
N ARG A 192 -3.36 -9.37 14.83
CA ARG A 192 -3.10 -8.95 13.43
C ARG A 192 -4.05 -7.85 12.97
N GLN A 193 -5.34 -7.98 13.25
CA GLN A 193 -6.35 -6.98 12.88
C GLN A 193 -6.11 -5.63 13.55
N ARG A 194 -5.65 -5.63 14.81
CA ARG A 194 -5.24 -4.41 15.52
C ARG A 194 -4.05 -3.75 14.85
N MET A 195 -3.06 -4.53 14.42
CA MET A 195 -1.90 -4.04 13.69
C MET A 195 -2.31 -3.38 12.36
N LEU A 196 -3.17 -4.07 11.59
CA LEU A 196 -3.80 -3.53 10.39
C LEU A 196 -4.58 -2.24 10.66
N GLY A 197 -5.30 -2.15 11.78
CA GLY A 197 -6.02 -0.94 12.16
C GLY A 197 -5.11 0.25 12.46
N ILE A 198 -3.97 0.02 13.11
CA ILE A 198 -2.95 1.06 13.35
C ILE A 198 -2.34 1.51 12.02
N GLN A 199 -2.03 0.56 11.13
CA GLN A 199 -1.50 0.85 9.79
C GLN A 199 -2.49 1.63 8.92
N MET A 200 -3.77 1.23 8.92
CA MET A 200 -4.84 1.98 8.25
C MET A 200 -4.98 3.39 8.82
N GLY A 201 -4.82 3.56 10.14
CA GLY A 201 -4.82 4.89 10.76
C GLY A 201 -3.71 5.78 10.21
N SER A 202 -2.47 5.28 10.17
CA SER A 202 -1.34 6.03 9.62
C SER A 202 -1.46 6.30 8.12
N GLU A 203 -2.00 5.35 7.35
CA GLU A 203 -2.22 5.50 5.92
C GLU A 203 -3.34 6.50 5.63
N LEU A 204 -4.40 6.54 6.45
CA LEU A 204 -5.46 7.55 6.34
C LEU A 204 -4.94 8.95 6.66
N ASP A 205 -4.05 9.09 7.65
CA ASP A 205 -3.39 10.37 7.94
C ASP A 205 -2.49 10.81 6.78
N GLU A 206 -1.75 9.89 6.15
CA GLU A 206 -0.94 10.16 4.95
C GLU A 206 -1.81 10.51 3.73
N GLN A 207 -2.91 9.79 3.52
CA GLN A 207 -3.87 10.11 2.45
C GLN A 207 -4.53 11.47 2.67
N ASN A 208 -4.70 11.91 3.91
CA ASN A 208 -5.21 13.24 4.23
C ASN A 208 -4.21 14.33 3.84
N GLU A 209 -2.91 14.11 4.11
CA GLU A 209 -1.83 15.00 3.64
C GLU A 209 -1.74 15.01 2.09
N LEU A 210 -1.87 13.84 1.44
CA LEU A 210 -1.92 13.76 -0.02
C LEU A 210 -3.15 14.47 -0.61
N LEU A 211 -4.30 14.45 0.06
CA LEU A 211 -5.50 15.16 -0.38
C LEU A 211 -5.29 16.67 -0.34
N ASP A 212 -4.61 17.19 0.69
CA ASP A 212 -4.26 18.62 0.78
C ASP A 212 -3.31 19.04 -0.36
N ASP A 213 -2.28 18.24 -0.65
CA ASP A 213 -1.40 18.46 -1.80
C ASP A 213 -2.15 18.43 -3.14
N VAL A 214 -3.10 17.51 -3.29
CA VAL A 214 -3.96 17.42 -4.48
C VAL A 214 -4.84 18.66 -4.58
N GLU A 215 -5.42 19.16 -3.49
CA GLU A 215 -6.22 20.38 -3.45
C GLU A 215 -5.40 21.60 -3.91
N HIS A 216 -4.20 21.79 -3.36
CA HIS A 216 -3.27 22.82 -3.79
C HIS A 216 -2.88 22.69 -5.28
N GLY A 217 -2.66 21.46 -5.76
CA GLY A 217 -2.39 21.17 -7.17
C GLY A 217 -3.56 21.55 -8.07
N VAL A 218 -4.80 21.21 -7.67
CA VAL A 218 -6.04 21.54 -8.38
C VAL A 218 -6.22 23.05 -8.46
N ASP A 219 -5.99 23.79 -7.37
CA ASP A 219 -6.08 25.26 -7.35
C ASP A 219 -5.07 25.91 -8.28
N ARG A 220 -3.83 25.42 -8.31
CA ARG A 220 -2.81 25.90 -9.24
C ARG A 220 -3.23 25.64 -10.69
N HIS A 221 -3.70 24.43 -10.99
CA HIS A 221 -4.18 24.09 -12.32
C HIS A 221 -5.40 24.95 -12.73
N SER A 222 -6.36 25.17 -11.84
CA SER A 222 -7.51 26.06 -12.05
C SER A 222 -7.08 27.48 -12.39
N ASN A 223 -6.12 28.03 -11.65
CA ASN A 223 -5.57 29.37 -11.91
C ASN A 223 -4.85 29.46 -13.26
N THR A 224 -4.06 28.44 -13.62
CA THR A 224 -3.39 28.39 -14.93
C THR A 224 -4.38 28.27 -16.08
N LEU A 225 -5.42 27.45 -15.92
CA LEU A 225 -6.45 27.23 -16.92
C LEU A 225 -7.32 28.49 -17.12
N THR A 226 -7.66 29.18 -16.04
CA THR A 226 -8.34 30.49 -16.08
C THR A 226 -7.47 31.53 -16.79
N GLY A 227 -6.16 31.56 -16.51
CA GLY A 227 -5.21 32.44 -17.20
C GLY A 227 -5.11 32.14 -18.70
N ALA A 228 -5.04 30.86 -19.06
CA ALA A 228 -5.02 30.40 -20.45
C ALA A 228 -6.31 30.78 -21.19
N GLN A 229 -7.47 30.58 -20.54
CA GLN A 229 -8.77 30.94 -21.10
C GLN A 229 -8.89 32.45 -21.34
N LYS A 230 -8.40 33.30 -20.42
CA LYS A 230 -8.36 34.77 -20.61
C LYS A 230 -7.48 35.16 -21.80
N ARG A 231 -6.31 34.54 -21.95
CA ARG A 231 -5.41 34.77 -23.10
C ARG A 231 -6.05 34.34 -24.42
N LEU A 232 -6.68 33.16 -24.46
CA LEU A 232 -7.43 32.68 -25.61
C LEU A 232 -8.57 33.63 -25.97
N GLY A 233 -9.32 34.13 -24.99
CA GLY A 233 -10.36 35.14 -25.19
C GLY A 233 -9.81 36.44 -25.78
N HIS A 234 -8.66 36.91 -25.28
CA HIS A 234 -8.00 38.11 -25.81
C HIS A 234 -7.50 37.91 -27.24
N ILE A 235 -6.90 36.75 -27.55
CA ILE A 235 -6.44 36.39 -28.89
C ILE A 235 -7.62 36.29 -29.85
N ALA A 236 -8.70 35.61 -29.46
CA ALA A 236 -9.91 35.48 -30.28
C ALA A 236 -10.50 36.86 -30.61
N ARG A 237 -10.55 37.77 -29.63
CA ARG A 237 -11.06 39.13 -29.83
C ARG A 237 -10.14 39.97 -30.72
N LYS A 238 -8.82 39.94 -30.47
CA LYS A 238 -7.81 40.67 -31.25
C LYS A 238 -7.69 40.15 -32.69
N SER A 239 -7.85 38.84 -32.91
CA SER A 239 -7.85 38.24 -34.25
C SER A 239 -9.01 38.75 -35.09
N ARG A 240 -10.20 38.91 -34.50
CA ARG A 240 -11.40 39.38 -35.22
C ARG A 240 -11.27 40.82 -35.72
N GLU A 241 -10.62 41.69 -34.96
CA GLU A 241 -10.43 43.10 -35.34
C GLU A 241 -9.35 43.28 -36.40
N ASN A 242 -8.24 42.54 -36.28
CA ASN A 242 -7.15 42.62 -37.24
C ASN A 242 -7.47 41.92 -38.57
N TRP A 243 -8.31 40.88 -38.57
CA TRP A 243 -8.73 40.19 -39.79
C TRP A 243 -9.44 41.14 -40.76
N ASN A 244 -10.30 42.03 -40.26
CA ASN A 244 -10.99 43.01 -41.10
C ASN A 244 -10.04 44.01 -41.76
N TRP A 245 -8.97 44.42 -41.07
CA TRP A 245 -7.95 45.31 -41.64
C TRP A 245 -7.08 44.61 -42.68
N ILE A 246 -6.72 43.35 -42.44
CA ILE A 246 -5.95 42.53 -43.37
C ILE A 246 -6.73 42.27 -44.66
N THR A 247 -8.03 41.93 -44.56
CA THR A 247 -8.87 41.68 -45.74
C THR A 247 -8.98 42.92 -46.62
N ILE A 248 -9.18 44.11 -46.03
CA ILE A 248 -9.20 45.38 -46.77
C ILE A 248 -7.85 45.62 -47.47
N THR A 249 -6.73 45.41 -46.77
CA THR A 249 -5.38 45.63 -47.33
C THR A 249 -5.10 44.69 -48.51
N ILE A 250 -5.46 43.41 -48.39
CA ILE A 250 -5.34 42.43 -49.48
C ILE A 250 -6.19 42.84 -50.68
N LEU A 251 -7.43 43.29 -50.44
CA LEU A 251 -8.34 43.71 -51.51
C LEU A 251 -7.80 44.92 -52.29
N ILE A 252 -7.14 45.86 -51.60
CA ILE A 252 -6.44 46.99 -52.24
C ILE A 252 -5.27 46.50 -53.11
N ILE A 253 -4.44 45.58 -52.60
CA ILE A 253 -3.31 45.02 -53.37
C ILE A 253 -3.79 44.33 -54.64
N VAL A 254 -4.86 43.53 -54.55
CA VAL A 254 -5.49 42.86 -55.70
C VAL A 254 -5.99 43.89 -56.72
N LEU A 255 -6.61 44.98 -56.27
CA LEU A 255 -7.09 46.04 -57.15
C LEU A 255 -5.94 46.76 -57.87
N VAL A 256 -4.84 47.06 -57.16
CA VAL A 256 -3.64 47.66 -57.77
C VAL A 256 -3.03 46.73 -58.82
N LEU A 257 -2.92 45.43 -58.53
CA LEU A 257 -2.44 44.44 -59.49
C LEU A 257 -3.33 44.37 -60.74
N LEU A 258 -4.65 44.38 -60.57
CA LEU A 258 -5.58 44.41 -61.70
C LEU A 258 -5.41 45.66 -62.55
N ILE A 259 -5.19 46.84 -61.94
CA ILE A 259 -4.92 48.08 -62.69
C ILE A 259 -3.62 47.96 -63.49
N ILE A 260 -2.56 47.39 -62.91
CA ILE A 260 -1.27 47.20 -63.59
C ILE A 260 -1.41 46.22 -64.76
N ILE A 261 -2.21 45.16 -64.61
CA ILE A 261 -2.42 44.15 -65.66
C ILE A 261 -3.34 44.66 -66.77
N LEU A 262 -4.36 45.46 -66.43
CA LEU A 262 -5.36 45.96 -67.39
C LEU A 262 -4.85 47.16 -68.20
N LYS A 263 -3.90 47.91 -67.66
CA LYS A 263 -3.33 49.11 -68.27
C LYS A 263 -2.12 48.77 -69.14
#